data_AF-A0A7S4DW07-F1
#
_entry.id   AF-A0A7S4DW07-F1
#
_cell.length_a   1.000
_cell.length_b   1.000
_cell.length_c   1.000
_cell.angle_alpha   90.00
_cell.angle_beta   90.00
_cell.angle_gamma   90.00
#
_symmetry.space_group_name_H-M   'P 1'
#
loop_
_entity.id
_entity.type
_entity.pdbx_description
1 polymer ?
#
loop_
_entity_poly.entity_id
_entity_poly.type
_entity_poly.pdbx_seq_one_letter_code
_entity_poly.pdbx_strand_id
1 'polypeptide(L)'
;CGSKLCTECNHTPQERVLSKKGPYRVLDTNVCLHQTDLIEDPAFGGDVVLLQTVLEETRHRSMTIYNRIYKIINDRSRGWHVFSNEHHAETYVERERKETPNDRNDRAIRVATRWYETHLEGKVKVLMISDDQANREYAESAGIQSVSMRQYVTKHIPAGPDQARLLDLLASPDDG
;
A
#
# COMPACT_ATOMS: atom_id res chain seq x y z
N CYS A 1 8.89 -10.29 4.85
CA CYS A 1 7.87 -9.85 3.87
C CYS A 1 6.40 -10.08 4.28
N GLY A 2 6.08 -10.88 5.31
CA GLY A 2 4.69 -11.05 5.79
C GLY A 2 3.79 -11.93 4.91
N SER A 3 4.34 -12.52 3.85
CA SER A 3 3.61 -13.38 2.92
C SER A 3 3.61 -14.84 3.34
N LYS A 4 2.45 -15.49 3.24
CA LYS A 4 2.34 -16.96 3.32
C LYS A 4 3.01 -17.68 2.16
N LEU A 5 3.28 -17.00 1.04
CA LEU A 5 3.89 -17.59 -0.16
C LEU A 5 5.42 -17.59 -0.12
N CYS A 6 6.01 -16.85 0.82
CA CYS A 6 7.45 -16.72 0.93
C CYS A 6 8.06 -17.95 1.62
N THR A 7 9.11 -18.50 1.02
CA THR A 7 9.87 -19.64 1.56
C THR A 7 11.23 -19.23 2.13
N GLU A 8 11.62 -17.96 1.97
CA GLU A 8 12.95 -17.45 2.35
C GLU A 8 12.94 -16.71 3.69
N CYS A 9 11.93 -15.86 3.93
CA CYS A 9 11.87 -15.07 5.15
C CYS A 9 11.56 -15.92 6.39
N ASN A 10 12.34 -15.73 7.44
CA ASN A 10 12.15 -16.39 8.73
C ASN A 10 11.04 -15.69 9.56
N HIS A 11 9.79 -15.83 9.11
CA HIS A 11 8.60 -15.33 9.82
C HIS A 11 7.85 -16.48 10.49
N THR A 12 7.39 -16.25 11.72
CA THR A 12 6.44 -17.14 12.40
C THR A 12 5.11 -17.19 11.62
N PRO A 13 4.31 -18.26 11.78
CA PRO A 13 3.00 -18.35 11.12
C PRO A 13 2.08 -17.16 11.43
N GLN A 14 2.18 -16.60 12.64
CA GLN A 14 1.38 -15.48 13.12
C GLN A 14 1.76 -14.15 12.46
N GLU A 15 2.99 -14.02 11.94
CA GLU A 15 3.49 -12.83 11.23
C GLU A 15 3.17 -12.89 9.73
N ARG A 16 2.73 -14.05 9.22
CA ARG A 16 2.37 -14.27 7.81
C ARG A 16 0.89 -14.01 7.58
N VAL A 17 0.52 -12.73 7.54
CA VAL A 17 -0.87 -12.30 7.41
C VAL A 17 -1.36 -12.20 5.96
N LEU A 18 -0.46 -12.05 4.99
CA LEU A 18 -0.83 -11.93 3.57
C LEU A 18 -1.10 -13.31 2.95
N SER A 19 -2.29 -13.48 2.40
CA SER A 19 -2.95 -14.77 2.14
C SER A 19 -3.15 -15.13 0.66
N LYS A 20 -2.90 -14.20 -0.28
CA LYS A 20 -3.04 -14.39 -1.74
C LYS A 20 -4.49 -14.60 -2.18
N LYS A 21 -5.46 -13.94 -1.54
CA LYS A 21 -6.84 -13.89 -2.06
C LYS A 21 -6.95 -13.02 -3.32
N GLY A 22 -6.00 -12.12 -3.52
CA GLY A 22 -5.89 -11.26 -4.68
C GLY A 22 -4.48 -10.68 -4.83
N PRO A 23 -4.30 -9.61 -5.62
CA PRO A 23 -3.04 -8.88 -5.67
C PRO A 23 -2.70 -8.30 -4.30
N TYR A 24 -1.41 -8.29 -3.95
CA TYR A 24 -0.93 -7.53 -2.81
C TYR A 24 -0.95 -6.06 -3.15
N ARG A 25 -1.36 -5.24 -2.18
CA ARG A 25 -1.53 -3.80 -2.38
C ARG A 25 -0.55 -3.03 -1.53
N VAL A 26 0.34 -2.27 -2.16
CA VAL A 26 1.22 -1.33 -1.48
C VAL A 26 0.55 0.05 -1.55
N LEU A 27 0.17 0.59 -0.40
CA LEU A 27 -0.53 1.88 -0.35
C LEU A 27 0.46 3.04 -0.35
N ASP A 28 0.11 4.09 -1.09
CA ASP A 28 0.73 5.40 -1.00
C ASP A 28 0.24 6.16 0.25
N THR A 29 1.06 7.09 0.75
CA THR A 29 0.75 8.07 1.78
C THR A 29 -0.53 8.84 1.46
N ASN A 30 -0.68 9.37 0.25
CA ASN A 30 -1.86 10.16 -0.09
C ASN A 30 -3.14 9.32 -0.08
N VAL A 31 -3.05 8.03 -0.42
CA VAL A 31 -4.18 7.11 -0.27
C VAL A 31 -4.54 6.94 1.21
N CYS A 32 -3.55 6.77 2.09
CA CYS A 32 -3.81 6.69 3.53
C CYS A 32 -4.44 7.97 4.09
N LEU A 33 -3.99 9.14 3.64
CA LEU A 33 -4.46 10.44 4.11
C LEU A 33 -5.87 10.80 3.60
N HIS A 34 -6.15 10.56 2.32
CA HIS A 34 -7.37 11.07 1.69
C HIS A 34 -8.45 10.00 1.54
N GLN A 35 -8.10 8.71 1.54
CA GLN A 35 -9.05 7.60 1.35
C GLN A 35 -9.27 6.77 2.63
N THR A 36 -9.07 7.37 3.82
CA THR A 36 -9.14 6.63 5.10
C THR A 36 -10.49 5.93 5.31
N ASP A 37 -11.60 6.61 5.02
CA ASP A 37 -12.95 6.07 5.19
C ASP A 37 -13.19 4.84 4.31
N LEU A 38 -12.68 4.89 3.07
CA LEU A 38 -12.76 3.78 2.12
C LEU A 38 -11.91 2.59 2.57
N ILE A 39 -10.64 2.80 2.96
CA ILE A 39 -9.74 1.70 3.34
C ILE A 39 -10.09 1.10 4.71
N GLU A 40 -10.80 1.82 5.58
CA GLU A 40 -11.38 1.30 6.82
C GLU A 40 -12.51 0.32 6.54
N ASP A 41 -13.16 0.40 5.40
CA ASP A 41 -14.29 -0.46 5.11
C ASP A 41 -13.91 -1.94 4.98
N PRO A 42 -14.66 -2.88 5.59
CA PRO A 42 -14.38 -4.30 5.45
C PRO A 42 -14.38 -4.81 4.00
N ALA A 43 -15.16 -4.20 3.11
CA ALA A 43 -15.20 -4.59 1.69
C ALA A 43 -13.91 -4.25 0.94
N PHE A 44 -13.09 -3.32 1.44
CA PHE A 44 -11.76 -3.10 0.89
C PHE A 44 -10.87 -4.35 1.09
N GLY A 45 -11.06 -5.09 2.18
CA GLY A 45 -10.40 -6.36 2.43
C GLY A 45 -8.93 -6.28 2.83
N GLY A 46 -8.22 -7.40 2.70
CA GLY A 46 -6.86 -7.62 3.23
C GLY A 46 -5.77 -7.78 2.18
N ASP A 47 -4.65 -8.42 2.51
CA ASP A 47 -3.48 -8.51 1.60
C ASP A 47 -2.89 -7.13 1.25
N VAL A 48 -2.89 -6.23 2.24
CA VAL A 48 -2.34 -4.87 2.14
C VAL A 48 -0.98 -4.83 2.82
N VAL A 49 0.00 -4.27 2.13
CA VAL A 49 1.33 -3.95 2.63
C VAL A 49 1.38 -2.45 2.88
N LEU A 50 1.63 -2.08 4.13
CA LEU A 50 1.84 -0.70 4.52
C LEU A 50 3.31 -0.49 4.90
N LEU A 51 3.96 0.46 4.24
CA LEU A 51 5.36 0.73 4.46
C LEU A 51 5.56 1.55 5.74
N GLN A 52 6.69 1.35 6.41
CA GLN A 52 7.09 2.17 7.55
C GLN A 52 7.14 3.66 7.17
N THR A 53 7.71 4.01 6.02
CA THR A 53 7.76 5.39 5.52
C THR A 53 6.37 6.01 5.40
N VAL A 54 5.38 5.25 4.88
CA VAL A 54 3.99 5.70 4.71
C VAL A 54 3.32 5.92 6.07
N LEU A 55 3.55 5.03 7.04
CA LEU A 55 3.04 5.20 8.40
C LEU A 55 3.64 6.41 9.11
N GLU A 56 4.94 6.63 8.97
CA GLU A 56 5.64 7.75 9.59
C GLU A 56 5.17 9.09 9.02
N GLU A 57 5.05 9.18 7.69
CA GLU A 57 4.54 10.38 7.02
C GLU A 57 3.07 10.63 7.39
N THR A 58 2.24 9.58 7.40
CA THR A 58 0.85 9.70 7.84
C THR A 58 0.75 10.19 9.28
N ARG A 59 1.59 9.68 10.19
CA ARG A 59 1.67 10.15 11.58
C ARG A 59 2.09 11.61 11.68
N HIS A 60 3.05 12.03 10.85
CA HIS A 60 3.54 13.40 10.81
C HIS A 60 2.44 14.37 10.32
N ARG A 61 1.68 13.96 9.30
CA ARG A 61 0.62 14.77 8.67
C ARG A 61 -0.67 14.78 9.48
N SER A 62 -1.07 13.66 10.07
CA SER A 62 -2.32 13.53 10.83
C SER A 62 -2.29 12.38 11.83
N MET A 63 -2.15 12.70 13.12
CA MET A 63 -2.23 11.73 14.21
C MET A 63 -3.61 11.02 14.26
N THR A 64 -4.68 11.71 13.88
CA THR A 64 -6.03 11.14 13.84
C THR A 64 -6.11 10.02 12.82
N ILE A 65 -5.62 10.24 11.60
CA ILE A 65 -5.60 9.23 10.53
C ILE A 65 -4.64 8.09 10.89
N TYR A 66 -3.48 8.40 11.45
CA TYR A 66 -2.55 7.38 11.93
C TYR A 66 -3.22 6.45 12.96
N ASN A 67 -3.93 7.00 13.96
CA ASN A 67 -4.62 6.19 14.97
C ASN A 67 -5.72 5.31 14.37
N ARG A 68 -6.40 5.78 13.32
CA ARG A 68 -7.39 5.01 12.56
C ARG A 68 -6.74 3.83 11.84
N ILE A 69 -5.68 4.08 11.07
CA ILE A 69 -4.91 3.03 10.38
C ILE A 69 -4.29 2.05 11.38
N TYR A 70 -3.80 2.53 12.52
CA TYR A 70 -3.23 1.69 13.58
C TYR A 70 -4.26 0.70 14.14
N LYS A 71 -5.55 1.06 14.21
CA LYS A 71 -6.61 0.10 14.57
C LYS A 71 -6.78 -1.00 13.51
N ILE A 72 -6.72 -0.64 12.21
CA ILE A 72 -6.79 -1.61 11.11
C ILE A 72 -5.64 -2.62 11.19
N ILE A 73 -4.41 -2.13 11.42
CA ILE A 73 -3.20 -2.97 11.50
C ILE A 73 -3.28 -3.96 12.67
N ASN A 74 -3.82 -3.54 13.81
CA ASN A 74 -3.93 -4.39 14.99
C ASN A 74 -5.11 -5.38 14.92
N ASP A 75 -6.07 -5.15 14.03
CA ASP A 75 -7.10 -6.13 13.73
C ASP A 75 -6.56 -7.21 12.78
N ARG A 76 -6.16 -8.34 13.36
CA ARG A 76 -5.61 -9.48 12.61
C ARG A 76 -6.56 -10.04 11.55
N SER A 77 -7.86 -9.81 11.66
CA SER A 77 -8.83 -10.26 10.65
C SER A 77 -8.68 -9.48 9.33
N ARG A 78 -8.11 -8.28 9.39
CA ARG A 78 -7.89 -7.42 8.22
C ARG A 78 -6.79 -7.94 7.32
N GLY A 79 -5.81 -8.67 7.84
CA GLY A 79 -4.70 -9.19 7.03
C GLY A 79 -3.81 -8.09 6.44
N TRP A 80 -3.56 -7.02 7.20
CA TRP A 80 -2.64 -5.94 6.83
C TRP A 80 -1.26 -6.19 7.44
N HIS A 81 -0.21 -6.00 6.64
CA HIS A 81 1.17 -6.20 7.06
C HIS A 81 1.93 -4.87 7.03
N VAL A 82 2.59 -4.54 8.13
CA VAL A 82 3.55 -3.43 8.17
C VAL A 82 4.92 -3.95 7.76
N PHE A 83 5.54 -3.32 6.77
CA PHE A 83 6.86 -3.66 6.28
C PHE A 83 7.87 -2.54 6.59
N SER A 84 8.91 -2.89 7.35
CA SER A 84 10.01 -1.99 7.74
C SER A 84 11.00 -1.75 6.60
N ASN A 85 10.54 -1.08 5.54
CA ASN A 85 11.33 -0.84 4.34
C ASN A 85 12.59 0.01 4.58
N GLU A 86 12.59 0.89 5.58
CA GLU A 86 13.74 1.72 5.97
C GLU A 86 14.87 0.93 6.64
N HIS A 87 14.55 -0.25 7.20
CA HIS A 87 15.53 -1.13 7.86
C HIS A 87 15.85 -2.38 7.03
N HIS A 88 15.40 -2.43 5.78
CA HIS A 88 15.63 -3.55 4.88
C HIS A 88 16.60 -3.14 3.78
N ALA A 89 17.75 -3.82 3.72
CA ALA A 89 18.89 -3.41 2.88
C ALA A 89 18.53 -3.22 1.40
N GLU A 90 17.63 -4.06 0.86
CA GLU A 90 17.25 -4.01 -0.56
C GLU A 90 16.16 -2.96 -0.87
N THR A 91 15.50 -2.40 0.15
CA THR A 91 14.42 -1.43 -0.05
C THR A 91 14.71 -0.07 0.57
N TYR A 92 15.84 0.07 1.26
CA TYR A 92 16.30 1.34 1.77
C TYR A 92 16.63 2.27 0.60
N VAL A 93 16.20 3.52 0.70
CA VAL A 93 16.40 4.54 -0.31
C VAL A 93 17.06 5.75 0.32
N GLU A 94 18.29 6.05 -0.10
CA GLU A 94 18.99 7.28 0.30
C GLU A 94 18.42 8.49 -0.44
N ARG A 95 18.39 9.65 0.23
CA ARG A 95 17.88 10.89 -0.35
C ARG A 95 18.84 11.42 -1.43
N GLU A 96 18.28 11.73 -2.60
CA GLU A 96 19.05 12.30 -3.71
C GLU A 96 19.25 13.81 -3.55
N ARG A 97 20.28 14.36 -4.21
CA ARG A 97 20.54 15.80 -4.19
C ARG A 97 19.37 16.55 -4.85
N LYS A 98 18.80 17.52 -4.12
CA LYS A 98 17.64 18.35 -4.51
C LYS A 98 16.30 17.61 -4.57
N GLU A 99 16.23 16.38 -4.07
CA GLU A 99 14.97 15.64 -3.93
C GLU A 99 14.16 16.17 -2.73
N THR A 100 12.85 16.35 -2.91
CA THR A 100 11.96 16.71 -1.79
C THR A 100 11.69 15.49 -0.91
N PRO A 101 11.27 15.66 0.36
CA PRO A 101 10.87 14.53 1.19
C PRO A 101 9.77 13.67 0.56
N ASN A 102 8.80 14.29 -0.13
CA ASN A 102 7.73 13.59 -0.81
C ASN A 102 8.24 12.72 -1.96
N ASP A 103 9.08 13.29 -2.85
CA ASP A 103 9.65 12.55 -3.98
C ASP A 103 10.44 11.32 -3.51
N ARG A 104 11.17 11.46 -2.41
CA ARG A 104 11.92 10.38 -1.77
C ARG A 104 11.01 9.29 -1.23
N ASN A 105 9.91 9.66 -0.57
CA ASN A 105 8.93 8.72 -0.04
C ASN A 105 8.22 7.97 -1.19
N ASP A 106 7.84 8.66 -2.25
CA ASP A 106 7.26 8.06 -3.46
C ASP A 106 8.22 7.06 -4.10
N ARG A 107 9.50 7.39 -4.18
CA ARG A 107 10.55 6.48 -4.67
C ARG A 107 10.72 5.27 -3.76
N ALA A 108 10.71 5.44 -2.44
CA ALA A 108 10.75 4.34 -1.49
C ALA A 108 9.56 3.37 -1.66
N ILE A 109 8.37 3.91 -1.95
CA ILE A 109 7.16 3.11 -2.23
C ILE A 109 7.33 2.29 -3.51
N ARG A 110 7.81 2.92 -4.59
CA ARG A 110 8.10 2.22 -5.86
C ARG A 110 9.14 1.12 -5.68
N VAL A 111 10.25 1.40 -4.99
CA VAL A 111 11.33 0.43 -4.71
C VAL A 111 10.80 -0.76 -3.91
N ALA A 112 10.04 -0.52 -2.83
CA ALA A 112 9.47 -1.60 -2.03
C ALA A 112 8.44 -2.43 -2.83
N THR A 113 7.62 -1.78 -3.66
CA THR A 113 6.66 -2.48 -4.53
C THR A 113 7.37 -3.42 -5.50
N ARG A 114 8.41 -2.92 -6.18
CA ARG A 114 9.23 -3.74 -7.07
C ARG A 114 9.89 -4.89 -6.32
N TRP A 115 10.44 -4.63 -5.13
CA TRP A 115 11.08 -5.66 -4.32
C TRP A 115 10.10 -6.79 -3.99
N TYR A 116 8.87 -6.49 -3.58
CA TYR A 116 7.86 -7.51 -3.31
C TYR A 116 7.55 -8.39 -4.53
N GLU A 117 7.49 -7.82 -5.73
CA GLU A 117 7.24 -8.56 -6.96
C GLU A 117 8.40 -9.51 -7.29
N THR A 118 9.64 -9.03 -7.20
CA THR A 118 10.85 -9.83 -7.42
C THR A 118 11.00 -10.91 -6.35
N HIS A 119 10.90 -10.55 -5.08
CA HIS A 119 11.08 -11.45 -3.93
C HIS A 119 10.05 -12.58 -3.90
N LEU A 120 8.83 -12.32 -4.38
CA LEU A 120 7.81 -13.35 -4.47
C LEU A 120 7.83 -14.10 -5.81
N GLU A 121 8.81 -13.84 -6.69
CA GLU A 121 9.01 -14.54 -7.97
C GLU A 121 7.75 -14.56 -8.85
N GLY A 122 6.94 -13.50 -8.81
CA GLY A 122 5.67 -13.44 -9.52
C GLY A 122 4.59 -14.41 -9.02
N LYS A 123 4.78 -15.10 -7.88
CA LYS A 123 3.76 -15.98 -7.26
C LYS A 123 2.47 -15.24 -6.93
N VAL A 124 2.51 -13.92 -6.81
CA VAL A 124 1.36 -13.03 -6.65
C VAL A 124 1.63 -11.71 -7.35
N LYS A 125 0.58 -11.08 -7.90
CA LYS A 125 0.69 -9.72 -8.43
C LYS A 125 0.84 -8.73 -7.28
N VAL A 126 1.64 -7.71 -7.47
CA VAL A 126 1.82 -6.61 -6.51
C VAL A 126 1.40 -5.32 -7.20
N LEU A 127 0.47 -4.59 -6.61
CA LEU A 127 -0.09 -3.35 -7.13
C LEU A 127 0.26 -2.20 -6.19
N MET A 128 0.87 -1.15 -6.74
CA MET A 128 0.95 0.14 -6.07
C MET A 128 -0.39 0.87 -6.20
N ILE A 129 -0.97 1.29 -5.08
CA ILE A 129 -2.20 2.10 -5.08
C ILE A 129 -1.81 3.54 -4.74
N SER A 130 -1.96 4.44 -5.72
CA SER A 130 -1.62 5.86 -5.59
C SER A 130 -2.60 6.69 -6.39
N ASP A 131 -3.15 7.75 -5.78
CA ASP A 131 -3.98 8.73 -6.48
C ASP A 131 -3.15 9.83 -7.17
N ASP A 132 -1.84 9.92 -6.91
CA ASP A 132 -0.90 10.80 -7.63
C ASP A 132 -0.60 10.24 -9.03
N GLN A 133 -0.90 11.03 -10.06
CA GLN A 133 -0.69 10.62 -11.45
C GLN A 133 0.79 10.50 -11.82
N ALA A 134 1.62 11.46 -11.41
CA ALA A 134 3.05 11.43 -11.72
C ALA A 134 3.73 10.23 -11.06
N ASN A 135 3.37 9.91 -9.81
CA ASN A 135 3.88 8.72 -9.12
C ASN A 135 3.51 7.42 -9.88
N ARG A 136 2.27 7.32 -10.38
CA ARG A 136 1.85 6.18 -11.21
C ARG A 136 2.61 6.08 -12.54
N GLU A 137 2.85 7.21 -13.22
CA GLU A 137 3.63 7.27 -14.47
C GLU A 137 5.09 6.84 -14.24
N TYR A 138 5.71 7.30 -13.15
CA TYR A 138 7.04 6.83 -12.75
C TYR A 138 7.05 5.34 -12.41
N ALA A 139 6.02 4.83 -11.74
CA ALA A 139 5.90 3.40 -11.49
C ALA A 139 5.78 2.60 -12.80
N GLU A 140 4.95 3.04 -13.74
CA GLU A 140 4.76 2.38 -15.04
C GLU A 140 6.06 2.37 -15.87
N SER A 141 6.77 3.49 -15.95
CA SER A 141 8.07 3.56 -16.64
C SER A 141 9.13 2.65 -16.00
N ALA A 142 9.05 2.44 -14.68
CA ALA A 142 9.87 1.49 -13.96
C ALA A 142 9.37 0.04 -14.07
N GLY A 143 8.28 -0.22 -14.81
CA GLY A 143 7.64 -1.53 -15.02
C GLY A 143 6.82 -2.05 -13.83
N ILE A 144 6.43 -1.17 -12.91
CA ILE A 144 5.66 -1.50 -11.71
C ILE A 144 4.18 -1.29 -12.01
N GLN A 145 3.35 -2.27 -11.65
CA GLN A 145 1.90 -2.13 -11.80
C GLN A 145 1.36 -1.14 -10.78
N SER A 146 0.70 -0.08 -11.26
CA SER A 146 0.08 0.94 -10.43
C SER A 146 -1.34 1.29 -10.89
N VAL A 147 -2.20 1.67 -9.95
CA VAL A 147 -3.58 2.11 -10.22
C VAL A 147 -4.01 3.19 -9.21
N SER A 148 -4.95 4.04 -9.60
CA SER A 148 -5.65 4.91 -8.64
C SER A 148 -6.60 4.11 -7.75
N MET A 149 -7.02 4.69 -6.62
CA MET A 149 -7.99 4.05 -5.73
C MET A 149 -9.31 3.77 -6.46
N ARG A 150 -9.78 4.74 -7.27
CA ARG A 150 -10.96 4.55 -8.11
C ARG A 150 -10.81 3.37 -9.06
N GLN A 151 -9.70 3.32 -9.81
CA GLN A 151 -9.42 2.22 -10.74
C GLN A 151 -9.33 0.87 -10.02
N TYR A 152 -8.73 0.86 -8.81
CA TYR A 152 -8.66 -0.34 -7.99
C TYR A 152 -10.06 -0.85 -7.65
N VAL A 153 -10.92 0.00 -7.07
CA VAL A 153 -12.28 -0.38 -6.68
C VAL A 153 -13.09 -0.85 -7.89
N THR A 154 -13.04 -0.13 -9.01
CA THR A 154 -13.79 -0.49 -10.23
C THR A 154 -13.34 -1.82 -10.83
N LYS A 155 -12.05 -2.14 -10.81
CA LYS A 155 -11.50 -3.31 -11.53
C LYS A 155 -11.31 -4.55 -10.65
N HIS A 156 -11.12 -4.38 -9.34
CA HIS A 156 -10.69 -5.45 -8.44
C HIS A 156 -11.71 -5.80 -7.35
N ILE A 157 -12.72 -4.97 -7.12
CA ILE A 157 -13.85 -5.32 -6.24
C ILE A 157 -15.00 -5.84 -7.10
N PRO A 158 -15.62 -6.99 -6.77
CA PRO A 158 -16.76 -7.52 -7.53
C PRO A 158 -17.91 -6.51 -7.62
N ALA A 159 -18.49 -6.38 -8.81
CA ALA A 159 -19.63 -5.50 -9.01
C ALA A 159 -20.80 -5.91 -8.10
N GLY A 160 -21.32 -4.93 -7.36
CA GLY A 160 -22.36 -5.17 -6.36
C GLY A 160 -22.45 -4.05 -5.33
N PRO A 161 -23.24 -4.25 -4.27
CA PRO A 161 -23.49 -3.23 -3.25
C PRO A 161 -22.20 -2.72 -2.57
N ASP A 162 -21.25 -3.62 -2.32
CA ASP A 162 -19.97 -3.26 -1.71
C ASP A 162 -19.12 -2.38 -2.61
N GLN A 163 -19.00 -2.70 -3.90
CA GLN A 163 -18.27 -1.85 -4.85
C GLN A 163 -18.91 -0.47 -4.96
N ALA A 164 -20.25 -0.39 -5.09
CA ALA A 164 -20.96 0.89 -5.17
C ALA A 164 -20.68 1.75 -3.93
N ARG A 165 -20.78 1.15 -2.74
CA ARG A 165 -20.53 1.82 -1.47
C ARG A 165 -19.08 2.29 -1.32
N LEU A 166 -18.10 1.50 -1.76
CA LEU A 166 -16.69 1.95 -1.78
C LEU A 166 -16.47 3.11 -2.77
N LEU A 167 -17.18 3.12 -3.91
CA LEU A 167 -17.11 4.23 -4.86
C LEU A 167 -17.77 5.51 -4.32
N ASP A 168 -18.81 5.38 -3.50
CA ASP A 168 -19.46 6.50 -2.81
C ASP A 168 -18.58 7.08 -1.70
N LEU A 169 -17.77 6.25 -1.04
CA LEU A 169 -16.79 6.67 -0.04
C LEU A 169 -15.50 7.27 -0.63
N LEU A 170 -15.30 7.16 -1.94
CA LEU A 170 -14.10 7.66 -2.59
C LEU A 170 -14.04 9.18 -2.45
N ALA A 171 -13.03 9.67 -1.74
CA ALA A 171 -12.77 11.10 -1.68
C ALA A 171 -12.41 11.60 -3.08
N SER A 172 -12.89 12.80 -3.42
CA SER A 172 -12.37 13.50 -4.59
C SER A 172 -10.89 13.78 -4.35
N PRO A 173 -10.03 13.76 -5.38
CA PRO A 173 -8.70 14.32 -5.22
C PRO A 173 -8.91 15.76 -4.76
N ASP A 174 -8.45 16.09 -3.55
CA ASP A 174 -8.42 17.49 -3.11
C ASP A 174 -7.66 18.24 -4.21
N ASP A 175 -8.30 19.24 -4.81
CA ASP A 175 -7.64 20.22 -5.69
C ASP A 175 -6.60 20.95 -4.83
N GLY A 176 -5.40 20.36 -4.75
CA GLY A 176 -4.23 20.96 -4.12
C GLY A 176 -3.70 22.15 -4.92
#